data_AF-A0A375YD11-F1
#
_entry.id   AF-A0A375YD11-F1
#
_cell.length_a   1.000
_cell.length_b   1.000
_cell.length_c   1.000
_cell.angle_alpha   90.00
_cell.angle_beta   90.00
_cell.angle_gamma   90.00
#
_symmetry.space_group_name_H-M   'P 1'
#
loop_
_entity.id
_entity.type
_entity.pdbx_description
1 polymer ?
#
loop_
_entity_poly.entity_id
_entity_poly.type
_entity_poly.pdbx_seq_one_letter_code
_entity_poly.pdbx_strand_id
1 'polypeptide(L)'
;MPSVSPAPEGAAETEGTETEGPKTVIDAGGTYAVGTDILPGVWQSAGPIEGGACYWKRTAGEKLVDNALTKKPASVQIMPTDTSFTTSDCQTWQLTNAPMPPPPSPASLLGELTKAIGSGMFSGGPPP
;
A
#
# COMPACT_ATOMS: atom_id res chain seq x y z
N MET A 1 -42.45 -9.28 24.17
CA MET A 1 -42.86 -8.03 23.50
C MET A 1 -41.91 -7.85 22.32
N PRO A 2 -42.40 -7.78 21.06
CA PRO A 2 -41.54 -7.43 19.94
C PRO A 2 -41.18 -5.94 20.03
N SER A 3 -39.91 -5.60 19.93
CA SER A 3 -39.49 -4.22 19.66
C SER A 3 -39.03 -4.19 18.21
N VAL A 4 -39.72 -3.40 17.40
CA VAL A 4 -39.47 -3.22 15.97
C VAL A 4 -38.97 -1.79 15.76
N SER A 5 -37.87 -1.69 14.99
CA SER A 5 -37.44 -0.55 14.15
C SER A 5 -36.71 0.65 14.80
N PRO A 6 -35.95 1.45 14.00
CA PRO A 6 -35.67 1.35 12.55
C PRO A 6 -34.16 1.41 12.17
N ALA A 7 -33.84 1.01 10.94
CA ALA A 7 -32.78 1.65 10.16
C ALA A 7 -33.38 2.86 9.42
N PRO A 8 -32.60 3.94 9.24
CA PRO A 8 -32.63 4.57 7.94
C PRO A 8 -31.22 4.75 7.37
N GLU A 9 -31.15 4.53 6.05
CA GLU A 9 -30.33 5.27 5.10
C GLU A 9 -29.60 6.48 5.70
N GLY A 10 -28.27 6.44 5.65
CA GLY A 10 -27.41 7.58 5.95
C GLY A 10 -26.18 7.52 5.05
N ALA A 11 -26.31 8.18 3.90
CA ALA A 11 -25.25 8.63 2.98
C ALA A 11 -24.26 7.53 2.50
N ALA A 12 -24.24 7.05 1.26
CA ALA A 12 -24.31 7.82 0.02
C ALA A 12 -23.67 9.22 0.17
N GLU A 13 -22.46 9.29 0.72
CA GLU A 13 -21.53 10.37 0.36
C GLU A 13 -21.12 10.14 -1.09
N THR A 14 -22.00 10.63 -1.97
CA THR A 14 -21.60 11.09 -3.29
C THR A 14 -20.82 12.38 -3.05
N GLU A 15 -19.51 12.26 -2.83
CA GLU A 15 -18.61 13.41 -2.88
C GLU A 15 -17.85 13.40 -4.21
N GLY A 16 -18.01 14.50 -4.95
CA GLY A 16 -17.01 14.94 -5.92
C GLY A 16 -17.12 14.35 -7.31
N THR A 17 -18.08 14.83 -8.09
CA THR A 17 -17.81 15.04 -9.53
C THR A 17 -16.79 16.17 -9.65
N GLU A 18 -15.50 15.84 -9.57
CA GLU A 18 -14.44 16.72 -10.05
C GLU A 18 -13.89 16.09 -11.32
N THR A 19 -14.13 16.73 -12.46
CA THR A 19 -13.33 16.52 -13.68
C THR A 19 -11.95 17.11 -13.42
N GLU A 20 -11.25 16.54 -12.44
CA GLU A 20 -9.80 16.61 -12.35
C GLU A 20 -9.28 15.40 -13.12
N GLY A 21 -8.23 15.59 -13.92
CA GLY A 21 -7.60 14.48 -14.61
C GLY A 21 -7.13 13.41 -13.61
N PRO A 22 -6.78 12.21 -14.11
CA PRO A 22 -6.32 11.13 -13.25
C PRO A 22 -5.15 11.59 -12.38
N LYS A 23 -5.28 11.38 -11.07
CA LYS A 23 -4.34 11.83 -10.05
C LYS A 23 -3.01 11.11 -10.19
N THR A 24 -1.94 11.84 -9.87
CA THR A 24 -0.57 11.31 -9.74
C THR A 24 -0.12 11.24 -8.27
N VAL A 25 -1.00 11.64 -7.35
CA VAL A 25 -0.81 11.58 -5.89
C VAL A 25 -2.10 11.03 -5.28
N ILE A 26 -1.99 10.08 -4.35
CA ILE A 26 -3.09 9.53 -3.57
C ILE A 26 -2.75 9.75 -2.10
N ASP A 27 -3.45 10.69 -1.47
CA ASP A 27 -3.22 11.15 -0.09
C ASP A 27 -4.22 10.57 0.92
N ALA A 28 -5.30 9.94 0.44
CA ALA A 28 -6.32 9.30 1.25
C ALA A 28 -6.40 7.79 1.00
N GLY A 29 -6.94 7.06 1.98
CA GLY A 29 -7.40 5.69 1.77
C GLY A 29 -8.67 5.67 0.93
N GLY A 30 -8.86 4.62 0.14
CA GLY A 30 -10.03 4.49 -0.73
C GLY A 30 -9.82 3.51 -1.87
N THR A 31 -10.81 3.46 -2.77
CA THR A 31 -10.74 2.71 -4.03
C THR A 31 -10.73 3.69 -5.19
N TYR A 32 -9.78 3.52 -6.09
CA TYR A 32 -9.51 4.39 -7.23
C TYR A 32 -9.63 3.59 -8.53
N ALA A 33 -10.45 4.08 -9.47
CA ALA A 33 -10.59 3.53 -10.80
C ALA A 33 -9.34 3.84 -11.65
N VAL A 34 -8.70 2.80 -12.16
CA VAL A 34 -7.48 2.95 -12.97
C VAL A 34 -7.86 3.47 -14.36
N GLY A 35 -7.13 4.47 -14.85
CA GLY A 35 -7.40 5.17 -16.11
C GLY A 35 -8.47 6.26 -16.01
N THR A 36 -9.16 6.38 -14.87
CA THR A 36 -10.13 7.46 -14.59
C THR A 36 -9.65 8.31 -13.42
N ASP A 37 -9.53 7.72 -12.22
CA ASP A 37 -9.15 8.42 -10.99
C ASP A 37 -7.62 8.51 -10.86
N ILE A 38 -6.90 7.51 -11.35
CA ILE A 38 -5.43 7.42 -11.26
C ILE A 38 -4.83 6.86 -12.55
N LEU A 39 -3.59 7.23 -12.86
CA LEU A 39 -2.88 6.70 -14.02
C LEU A 39 -2.23 5.33 -13.75
N PRO A 40 -2.16 4.44 -14.76
CA PRO A 40 -1.29 3.27 -14.69
C PRO A 40 0.18 3.70 -14.60
N GLY A 41 0.99 2.91 -13.91
CA GLY A 41 2.42 3.20 -13.71
C GLY A 41 2.97 2.65 -12.40
N VAL A 42 4.18 3.04 -12.05
CA VAL A 42 4.84 2.63 -10.80
C VAL A 42 4.52 3.65 -9.71
N TRP A 43 3.85 3.20 -8.66
CA TRP A 43 3.49 4.00 -7.51
C TRP A 43 4.33 3.62 -6.29
N GLN A 44 4.70 4.62 -5.49
CA GLN A 44 5.48 4.42 -4.26
C GLN A 44 4.81 5.09 -3.06
N SER A 45 4.85 4.42 -1.91
CA SER A 45 4.45 4.95 -0.61
C SER A 45 5.56 4.71 0.42
N ALA A 46 5.72 5.64 1.36
CA ALA A 46 6.66 5.51 2.46
C ALA A 46 6.30 4.39 3.46
N GLY A 47 5.13 3.76 3.30
CA GLY A 47 4.69 2.62 4.11
C GLY A 47 3.48 2.95 4.97
N PRO A 48 3.32 2.33 6.15
CA PRO A 48 2.15 2.55 7.00
C PRO A 48 2.11 3.96 7.57
N ILE A 49 0.90 4.45 7.86
CA ILE A 49 0.71 5.52 8.83
C ILE A 49 1.26 5.09 10.21
N GLU A 50 1.51 6.05 11.10
CA GLU A 50 2.03 5.76 12.44
C GLU A 50 1.12 4.79 13.19
N GLY A 51 1.70 3.72 13.76
CA GLY A 51 0.96 2.68 14.49
C GLY A 51 0.14 1.71 13.61
N GLY A 52 0.07 1.93 12.29
CA GLY A 52 -0.74 1.13 11.37
C GLY A 52 0.02 0.03 10.60
N ALA A 53 -0.66 -0.55 9.62
CA ALA A 53 -0.09 -1.44 8.62
C ALA A 53 -0.69 -1.07 7.25
N CYS A 54 0.15 -0.69 6.30
CA CYS A 54 -0.28 -0.27 4.97
C CYS A 54 -0.81 -1.47 4.20
N TYR A 55 -2.08 -1.41 3.83
CA TYR A 55 -2.72 -2.39 2.96
C TYR A 55 -2.99 -1.79 1.59
N TRP A 56 -2.78 -2.59 0.56
CA TRP A 56 -3.21 -2.26 -0.79
C TRP A 56 -3.60 -3.51 -1.58
N LYS A 57 -4.44 -3.32 -2.60
CA LYS A 57 -4.78 -4.35 -3.59
C LYS A 57 -5.04 -3.74 -4.97
N ARG A 58 -4.85 -4.57 -5.99
CA ARG A 58 -5.18 -4.31 -7.40
C ARG A 58 -6.20 -5.33 -7.87
N THR A 59 -7.19 -4.89 -8.65
CA THR A 59 -8.13 -5.80 -9.32
C THR A 59 -8.22 -5.51 -10.81
N ALA A 60 -8.61 -6.54 -11.58
CA ALA A 60 -8.98 -6.45 -12.98
C ALA A 60 -10.36 -7.08 -13.17
N GLY A 61 -11.40 -6.25 -13.21
CA GLY A 61 -12.78 -6.68 -13.00
C GLY A 61 -12.96 -7.25 -11.60
N GLU A 62 -13.50 -8.47 -11.53
CA GLU A 62 -13.72 -9.20 -10.28
C GLU A 62 -12.47 -9.94 -9.78
N LYS A 63 -11.40 -10.01 -10.60
CA LYS A 63 -10.19 -10.75 -10.26
C LYS A 63 -9.25 -9.92 -9.39
N LEU A 64 -8.82 -10.47 -8.27
CA LEU A 64 -7.67 -9.96 -7.51
C LEU A 64 -6.38 -10.20 -8.30
N VAL A 65 -5.66 -9.12 -8.63
CA VAL A 65 -4.40 -9.18 -9.38
C VAL A 65 -3.23 -9.32 -8.42
N ASP A 66 -3.19 -8.48 -7.39
CA ASP A 66 -2.12 -8.45 -6.39
C ASP A 66 -2.59 -7.73 -5.12
N ASN A 67 -1.97 -8.03 -3.98
CA ASN A 67 -2.23 -7.35 -2.72
C ASN A 67 -1.06 -7.55 -1.74
N ALA A 68 -0.90 -6.58 -0.83
CA ALA A 68 0.02 -6.75 0.29
C ALA A 68 -0.47 -6.01 1.54
N LEU A 69 -0.02 -6.50 2.69
CA LEU A 69 -0.10 -5.84 3.99
C LEU A 69 1.33 -5.68 4.52
N THR A 70 1.79 -4.44 4.74
CA THR A 70 3.20 -4.17 5.04
C THR A 70 3.39 -3.12 6.13
N LYS A 71 4.45 -3.30 6.92
CA LYS A 71 4.98 -2.29 7.87
C LYS A 71 6.21 -1.55 7.32
N LYS A 72 6.51 -1.72 6.04
CA LYS A 72 7.66 -1.14 5.32
C LYS A 72 7.17 -0.28 4.16
N PRO A 73 8.04 0.57 3.58
CA PRO A 73 7.75 1.23 2.31
C PRO A 73 7.24 0.25 1.25
N ALA A 74 6.34 0.73 0.39
CA ALA A 74 5.67 -0.07 -0.60
C ALA A 74 5.88 0.51 -2.00
N SER A 75 6.01 -0.38 -2.99
CA SER A 75 6.03 -0.02 -4.40
C SER A 75 5.12 -0.97 -5.15
N VAL A 76 4.32 -0.43 -6.08
CA VAL A 76 3.34 -1.20 -6.84
C VAL A 76 3.34 -0.75 -8.29
N GLN A 77 3.35 -1.71 -9.23
CA GLN A 77 3.08 -1.41 -10.63
C GLN A 77 1.60 -1.58 -10.87
N ILE A 78 0.90 -0.50 -11.17
CA ILE A 78 -0.48 -0.53 -11.65
C ILE A 78 -0.44 -0.66 -13.17
N MET A 79 -1.11 -1.67 -13.70
CA MET A 79 -1.15 -1.97 -15.12
C MET A 79 -2.36 -1.31 -15.78
N PRO A 80 -2.32 -0.96 -17.08
CA PRO A 80 -3.48 -0.43 -17.80
C PRO A 80 -4.69 -1.36 -17.83
N THR A 81 -4.48 -2.66 -17.57
CA THR A 81 -5.54 -3.68 -17.51
C THR A 81 -6.18 -3.80 -16.13
N ASP A 82 -5.63 -3.14 -15.11
CA ASP A 82 -6.26 -3.09 -13.81
C ASP A 82 -7.50 -2.20 -13.91
N THR A 83 -8.54 -2.55 -13.17
CA THR A 83 -9.76 -1.75 -13.07
C THR A 83 -9.78 -0.92 -11.79
N SER A 84 -9.20 -1.43 -10.69
CA SER A 84 -9.16 -0.68 -9.44
C SER A 84 -7.87 -0.88 -8.65
N PHE A 85 -7.49 0.18 -7.94
CA PHE A 85 -6.49 0.16 -6.87
C PHE A 85 -7.19 0.55 -5.57
N THR A 86 -7.05 -0.25 -4.52
CA THR A 86 -7.59 0.08 -3.19
C THR A 86 -6.45 0.15 -2.20
N THR A 87 -6.45 1.15 -1.32
CA THR A 87 -5.43 1.34 -0.29
C THR A 87 -6.04 1.80 1.04
N SER A 88 -5.46 1.36 2.16
CA SER A 88 -5.83 1.78 3.50
C SER A 88 -4.61 1.82 4.42
N ASP A 89 -4.60 2.76 5.37
CA ASP A 89 -3.53 2.92 6.37
C ASP A 89 -2.11 3.07 5.79
N CYS A 90 -2.02 3.53 4.54
CA CYS A 90 -0.77 3.85 3.87
C CYS A 90 -0.53 5.36 3.93
N GLN A 91 0.74 5.74 4.06
CA GLN A 91 1.19 7.09 3.71
C GLN A 91 0.92 7.36 2.22
N THR A 92 0.96 8.63 1.84
CA THR A 92 0.71 9.11 0.47
C THR A 92 1.42 8.26 -0.57
N TRP A 93 0.66 7.83 -1.59
CA TRP A 93 1.22 7.24 -2.79
C TRP A 93 1.51 8.31 -3.83
N GLN A 94 2.65 8.18 -4.51
CA GLN A 94 3.04 9.06 -5.60
C GLN A 94 3.38 8.21 -6.83
N LEU A 95 2.87 8.64 -8.00
CA LEU A 95 3.28 8.09 -9.28
C LEU A 95 4.72 8.49 -9.54
N THR A 96 5.53 7.52 -9.96
CA THR A 96 6.97 7.71 -10.17
C THR A 96 7.36 7.40 -11.60
N ASN A 97 8.45 8.03 -12.04
CA ASN A 97 9.11 7.72 -13.31
C ASN A 97 10.24 6.68 -13.16
N ALA A 98 10.41 6.14 -11.94
CA ALA A 98 11.41 5.12 -11.66
C ALA A 98 10.88 3.73 -12.05
N PRO A 99 11.76 2.80 -12.50
CA PRO A 99 11.35 1.41 -12.65
C PRO A 99 10.98 0.82 -11.28
N MET A 100 10.16 -0.24 -11.29
CA MET A 100 9.88 -0.99 -10.07
C MET A 100 11.20 -1.42 -9.42
N PRO A 101 11.38 -1.22 -8.11
CA PRO A 101 12.58 -1.69 -7.41
C PRO A 101 12.78 -3.20 -7.64
N PRO A 102 14.01 -3.65 -7.91
CA PRO A 102 14.28 -5.06 -8.08
C PRO A 102 13.99 -5.80 -6.76
N PRO A 103 13.58 -7.07 -6.82
CA PRO A 103 13.50 -7.90 -5.63
C PRO A 103 14.89 -8.00 -4.96
N PRO A 104 14.94 -8.20 -3.63
CA PRO A 104 16.20 -8.31 -2.92
C PRO A 104 17.06 -9.46 -3.48
N SER A 105 18.34 -9.19 -3.70
CA SER A 105 19.27 -10.20 -4.20
C SER A 105 19.64 -11.22 -3.11
N PRO A 106 20.02 -12.46 -3.47
CA PRO A 106 20.52 -13.44 -2.49
C PRO A 106 21.70 -12.94 -1.67
N ALA A 107 22.60 -12.15 -2.27
CA ALA A 107 23.74 -11.56 -1.57
C ALA A 107 23.30 -10.53 -0.51
N SER A 108 22.29 -9.71 -0.81
CA SER A 108 21.70 -8.77 0.16
C SER A 108 21.09 -9.51 1.35
N LEU A 109 20.40 -10.63 1.10
CA LEU A 109 19.81 -11.47 2.15
C LEU A 109 20.89 -12.12 3.04
N LEU A 110 21.97 -12.61 2.44
CA LEU A 110 23.10 -13.17 3.18
C LEU A 110 23.82 -12.10 4.02
N GLY A 111 23.96 -10.88 3.48
CA GLY A 111 24.51 -9.74 4.21
C GLY A 111 23.67 -9.37 5.44
N GLU A 112 22.35 -9.27 5.27
CA GLU A 112 21.41 -9.02 6.38
C GLU A 112 21.46 -10.14 7.43
N LEU A 113 21.52 -11.41 7.02
CA LEU A 113 21.66 -12.54 7.93
C LEU A 113 22.98 -12.50 8.69
N THR A 114 24.09 -12.19 8.01
CA THR A 114 25.41 -12.06 8.62
C THR A 114 25.43 -10.95 9.67
N LYS A 115 24.78 -9.81 9.39
CA LYS A 115 24.61 -8.70 10.34
C LYS A 115 23.78 -9.10 11.55
N ALA A 116 22.71 -9.87 11.35
CA ALA A 116 21.86 -10.37 12.43
C ALA A 116 22.62 -11.32 13.36
N ILE A 117 23.47 -12.21 12.81
CA ILE A 117 24.28 -13.16 13.60
C ILE A 117 25.46 -12.46 14.28
N GLY A 118 26.15 -11.55 13.58
CA GLY A 118 27.32 -10.83 14.09
C GLY A 118 27.02 -9.88 15.26
N SER A 119 25.78 -9.39 15.36
CA SER A 119 25.34 -8.52 16.46
C SER A 119 25.13 -9.28 17.78
N GLY A 120 25.16 -10.62 17.77
CA GLY A 120 24.92 -11.49 18.93
C GLY A 120 26.16 -11.96 19.70
N MET A 121 27.40 -11.71 19.23
CA MET A 121 28.60 -12.34 19.80
C MET A 121 29.58 -11.41 20.54
N PHE A 122 29.33 -10.10 20.62
CA PHE A 122 30.30 -9.15 21.21
C PHE A 122 29.94 -8.57 22.59
N SER A 123 28.86 -9.01 23.24
CA SER A 123 28.45 -8.46 24.56
C SER A 123 28.82 -9.31 25.78
N GLY A 124 29.72 -10.29 25.64
CA GLY A 124 30.06 -11.24 26.70
C GLY A 124 31.55 -11.28 27.05
N GLY A 125 32.16 -10.13 27.39
CA GLY A 125 33.46 -10.11 28.08
C GLY A 125 33.25 -10.05 29.59
N PRO A 126 33.96 -10.84 30.43
CA PRO A 126 33.81 -10.75 31.89
C PRO A 126 34.34 -9.39 32.41
N PRO A 127 33.71 -8.77 33.43
CA PRO A 127 34.25 -7.57 34.07
C PRO A 127 35.54 -7.89 34.87
N PRO A 128 36.38 -6.87 35.18
CA PRO A 128 37.71 -7.05 35.77
C PRO A 128 37.69 -7.65 37.18
#